data_AF-A0AAJ2F9T2-F1
#
_entry.id   AF-A0AAJ2F9T2-F1
#
_cell.length_a   1.000
_cell.length_b   1.000
_cell.length_c   1.000
_cell.angle_alpha   90.00
_cell.angle_beta   90.00
_cell.angle_gamma   90.00
#
_symmetry.space_group_name_H-M   'P 1'
#
loop_
_entity.id
_entity.type
_entity.pdbx_description
1 polymer ?
#
loop_
_entity_poly.entity_id
_entity_poly.type
_entity_poly.pdbx_seq_one_letter_code
_entity_poly.pdbx_strand_id
1 'polypeptide(L)'
;MTTPPPAMEQFRLEFQDNGIVHLVFDAPGRTMNVFSNAAIHELKAFAAWLGGSDVVGVLVRSGKDNAFCAGADLTELGVAYDMIVAAPARDRFDIAFDHFFPLSAALRALETAGKPVASAVAGLALGGGCELALATHYRVLADSPRAALGLPESLVGLLPGAGGTQRLPRLVGVDAALPILLEGARLAGQAALAAGLVHAVVPPGEEVAAAEAWLLSAPVSAQPWDKDDWRNPGPAAVSERIDPVRAKMMAKTGGFYPAPIAILDCIEYGLPQCFDGAIRSEMAIFAHLIQRPEPRNMIQTLFLGKTDYDRHVRKESLPAFVGEVIAALRPLAGRWSDPAVRADASEAVGRWEQSLAAEEQRLADYAVVSELDYPAYLGGPFASRRAAST
;
A
#
# COMPACT_ATOMS: atom_id res chain seq x y z
N MET A 1 -6.57 -6.71 38.25
CA MET A 1 -7.70 -7.08 37.37
C MET A 1 -7.27 -6.71 35.97
N THR A 2 -7.19 -7.69 35.07
CA THR A 2 -6.85 -7.45 33.66
C THR A 2 -7.99 -6.64 33.03
N THR A 3 -7.64 -5.54 32.36
CA THR A 3 -8.62 -4.73 31.63
C THR A 3 -9.27 -5.62 30.55
N PRO A 4 -10.61 -5.61 30.39
CA PRO A 4 -11.25 -6.40 29.35
C PRO A 4 -10.74 -5.98 27.96
N PRO A 5 -10.67 -6.92 26.99
CA PRO A 5 -10.31 -6.57 25.63
C PRO A 5 -11.33 -5.62 25.00
N PRO A 6 -10.93 -4.80 24.02
CA PRO A 6 -11.85 -3.92 23.31
C PRO A 6 -12.88 -4.73 22.53
N ALA A 7 -14.11 -4.19 22.42
CA ALA A 7 -15.09 -4.69 21.47
C ALA A 7 -14.62 -4.37 20.04
N MET A 8 -14.74 -5.35 19.15
CA MET A 8 -14.24 -5.26 17.78
C MET A 8 -15.21 -5.92 16.81
N GLU A 9 -15.31 -5.35 15.61
CA GLU A 9 -16.15 -5.82 14.52
C GLU A 9 -15.32 -6.17 13.27
N GLN A 10 -14.25 -5.41 12.99
CA GLN A 10 -13.34 -5.70 11.87
C GLN A 10 -12.37 -6.83 12.21
N PHE A 11 -12.02 -6.96 13.49
CA PHE A 11 -11.22 -8.05 14.03
C PHE A 11 -12.03 -8.89 15.02
N ARG A 12 -11.79 -10.21 15.03
CA ARG A 12 -12.21 -11.08 16.14
C ARG A 12 -11.04 -11.46 17.02
N LEU A 13 -11.32 -11.62 18.31
CA LEU A 13 -10.39 -12.23 19.26
C LEU A 13 -10.81 -13.65 19.58
N GLU A 14 -9.91 -14.60 19.36
CA GLU A 14 -10.10 -15.98 19.77
C GLU A 14 -8.99 -16.35 20.77
N PHE A 15 -9.36 -16.38 22.05
CA PHE A 15 -8.46 -16.77 23.13
C PHE A 15 -8.28 -18.29 23.16
N GLN A 16 -7.03 -18.74 23.21
CA GLN A 16 -6.66 -20.14 23.27
C GLN A 16 -6.32 -20.54 24.71
N ASP A 17 -6.50 -21.82 25.05
CA ASP A 17 -6.21 -22.37 26.39
C ASP A 17 -4.73 -22.27 26.78
N ASN A 18 -3.84 -22.10 25.80
CA ASN A 18 -2.39 -21.95 25.98
C ASN A 18 -1.94 -20.49 26.22
N GLY A 19 -2.89 -19.55 26.36
CA GLY A 19 -2.62 -18.14 26.64
C GLY A 19 -2.29 -17.29 25.41
N ILE A 20 -2.32 -17.85 24.20
CA ILE A 20 -2.26 -17.09 22.94
C ILE A 20 -3.63 -16.49 22.63
N VAL A 21 -3.64 -15.30 22.04
CA VAL A 21 -4.84 -14.73 21.40
C VAL A 21 -4.66 -14.67 19.89
N HIS A 22 -5.65 -15.17 19.14
CA HIS A 22 -5.70 -14.96 17.71
C HIS A 22 -6.40 -13.63 17.43
N LEU A 23 -5.69 -12.70 16.80
CA LEU A 23 -6.25 -11.49 16.20
C LEU A 23 -6.63 -11.83 14.75
N VAL A 24 -7.91 -12.16 14.57
CA VAL A 24 -8.43 -12.63 13.28
C VAL A 24 -9.02 -11.44 12.52
N PHE A 25 -8.36 -11.00 11.46
CA PHE A 25 -8.91 -9.96 10.58
C PHE A 25 -10.02 -10.58 9.74
N ASP A 26 -11.26 -10.14 9.93
CA ASP A 26 -12.41 -10.63 9.16
C ASP A 26 -13.47 -9.55 8.98
N ALA A 27 -13.16 -8.59 8.09
CA ALA A 27 -14.03 -7.43 7.86
C ALA A 27 -15.45 -7.87 7.43
N PRO A 28 -16.50 -7.48 8.17
CA PRO A 28 -17.86 -7.95 7.94
C PRO A 28 -18.41 -7.43 6.61
N GLY A 29 -19.16 -8.27 5.89
CA GLY A 29 -19.76 -7.91 4.60
C GLY A 29 -18.76 -7.66 3.46
N ARG A 30 -17.47 -7.94 3.67
CA ARG A 30 -16.42 -7.82 2.66
C ARG A 30 -15.91 -9.20 2.22
N THR A 31 -15.61 -9.33 0.93
CA THR A 31 -14.99 -10.54 0.37
C THR A 31 -13.48 -10.61 0.60
N MET A 32 -12.86 -9.49 0.99
CA MET A 32 -11.43 -9.34 1.29
C MET A 32 -11.28 -8.44 2.51
N ASN A 33 -10.26 -8.68 3.32
CA ASN A 33 -9.87 -7.72 4.35
C ASN A 33 -9.18 -6.52 3.72
N VAL A 34 -9.56 -5.32 4.16
CA VAL A 34 -8.96 -4.04 3.80
C VAL A 34 -8.89 -3.16 5.05
N PHE A 35 -7.89 -2.29 5.12
CA PHE A 35 -7.79 -1.30 6.18
C PHE A 35 -8.74 -0.14 5.93
N SER A 36 -9.93 -0.24 6.51
CA SER A 36 -10.85 0.87 6.76
C SER A 36 -10.41 1.68 7.97
N ASN A 37 -10.95 2.88 8.14
CA ASN A 37 -10.78 3.70 9.35
C ASN A 37 -11.25 2.95 10.61
N ALA A 38 -12.31 2.15 10.50
CA ALA A 38 -12.78 1.30 11.58
C ALA A 38 -11.72 0.25 11.98
N ALA A 39 -11.13 -0.44 10.99
CA ALA A 39 -10.10 -1.44 11.25
C ALA A 39 -8.84 -0.81 11.86
N ILE A 40 -8.45 0.37 11.38
CA ILE A 40 -7.31 1.12 11.95
C ILE A 40 -7.57 1.48 13.42
N HIS A 41 -8.79 1.94 13.73
CA HIS A 41 -9.18 2.29 15.10
C HIS A 41 -9.16 1.07 16.03
N GLU A 42 -9.74 -0.04 15.60
CA GLU A 42 -9.74 -1.29 16.36
C GLU A 42 -8.34 -1.83 16.59
N LEU A 43 -7.47 -1.80 15.58
CA LEU A 43 -6.08 -2.24 15.72
C LEU A 43 -5.31 -1.40 16.74
N LYS A 44 -5.53 -0.08 16.74
CA LYS A 44 -4.95 0.83 17.74
C LYS A 44 -5.46 0.52 19.14
N ALA A 45 -6.77 0.29 19.31
CA ALA A 45 -7.36 -0.07 20.59
C ALA A 45 -6.83 -1.42 21.10
N PHE A 46 -6.71 -2.41 20.22
CA PHE A 46 -6.13 -3.70 20.54
C PHE A 46 -4.67 -3.58 20.99
N ALA A 47 -3.84 -2.84 20.24
CA ALA A 47 -2.44 -2.62 20.60
C ALA A 47 -2.28 -1.92 21.97
N ALA A 48 -3.14 -0.95 22.28
CA ALA A 48 -3.15 -0.27 23.57
C ALA A 48 -3.53 -1.21 24.72
N TRP A 49 -4.50 -2.12 24.49
CA TRP A 49 -4.89 -3.14 25.47
C TRP A 49 -3.79 -4.19 25.68
N LEU A 50 -3.11 -4.60 24.60
CA LEU A 50 -2.17 -5.72 24.58
C LEU A 50 -1.03 -5.56 25.61
N GLY A 51 -0.49 -4.36 25.78
CA GLY A 51 0.60 -4.11 26.73
C GLY A 51 0.24 -4.32 28.21
N GLY A 52 -1.05 -4.23 28.57
CA GLY A 52 -1.56 -4.50 29.91
C GLY A 52 -2.21 -5.88 30.08
N SER A 53 -2.24 -6.69 29.02
CA SER A 53 -2.91 -7.99 29.01
C SER A 53 -2.04 -9.12 29.57
N ASP A 54 -2.68 -10.20 30.00
CA ASP A 54 -2.06 -11.44 30.47
C ASP A 54 -1.77 -12.44 29.35
N VAL A 55 -2.07 -12.11 28.09
CA VAL A 55 -1.78 -12.99 26.95
C VAL A 55 -0.27 -13.22 26.80
N VAL A 56 0.10 -14.43 26.42
CA VAL A 56 1.49 -14.86 26.19
C VAL A 56 2.01 -14.32 24.86
N GLY A 57 1.13 -14.22 23.86
CA GLY A 57 1.48 -13.72 22.53
C GLY A 57 0.25 -13.61 21.63
N VAL A 58 0.46 -13.03 20.46
CA VAL A 58 -0.61 -12.76 19.48
C VAL A 58 -0.29 -13.47 18.17
N LEU A 59 -1.27 -14.21 17.65
CA LEU A 59 -1.26 -14.68 16.28
C LEU A 59 -2.21 -13.83 15.42
N VAL A 60 -1.65 -13.09 14.48
CA VAL A 60 -2.41 -12.38 13.45
C VAL A 60 -2.71 -13.35 12.31
N ARG A 61 -3.98 -13.55 11.98
CA ARG A 61 -4.42 -14.36 10.84
C ARG A 61 -5.63 -13.74 10.15
N SER A 62 -5.92 -14.20 8.94
CA SER A 62 -7.15 -13.81 8.24
C SER A 62 -8.28 -14.78 8.56
N GLY A 63 -9.50 -14.25 8.62
CA GLY A 63 -10.74 -15.02 8.59
C GLY A 63 -11.29 -15.23 7.17
N LYS A 64 -10.61 -14.72 6.13
CA LYS A 64 -10.97 -14.89 4.72
C LYS A 64 -10.14 -16.01 4.07
N ASP A 65 -10.75 -16.78 3.19
CA ASP A 65 -10.12 -17.91 2.50
C ASP A 65 -9.18 -17.51 1.35
N ASN A 66 -9.31 -16.28 0.85
CA ASN A 66 -8.72 -15.83 -0.41
C ASN A 66 -7.54 -14.87 -0.26
N ALA A 67 -7.39 -14.22 0.90
CA ALA A 67 -6.29 -13.31 1.17
C ALA A 67 -6.08 -13.08 2.66
N PHE A 68 -4.85 -12.67 3.00
CA PHE A 68 -4.53 -12.18 4.33
C PHE A 68 -5.16 -10.79 4.54
N CYS A 69 -4.75 -9.83 3.70
CA CYS A 69 -5.31 -8.48 3.60
C CYS A 69 -4.85 -7.83 2.29
N ALA A 70 -5.76 -7.13 1.61
CA ALA A 70 -5.56 -6.57 0.26
C ALA A 70 -5.02 -5.12 0.24
N GLY A 71 -4.83 -4.50 1.40
CA GLY A 71 -4.34 -3.12 1.52
C GLY A 71 -5.38 -2.19 2.11
N ALA A 72 -5.34 -0.91 1.73
CA ALA A 72 -6.27 0.12 2.21
C ALA A 72 -7.66 0.02 1.56
N ASP A 73 -8.70 0.50 2.24
CA ASP A 73 -10.00 0.70 1.62
C ASP A 73 -9.94 1.89 0.65
N LEU A 74 -9.94 1.59 -0.65
CA LEU A 74 -9.82 2.62 -1.70
C LEU A 74 -11.05 3.54 -1.81
N THR A 75 -12.21 3.10 -1.30
CA THR A 75 -13.40 3.97 -1.24
C THR A 75 -13.18 5.05 -0.19
N GLU A 76 -12.74 4.65 1.00
CA GLU A 76 -12.41 5.61 2.08
C GLU A 76 -11.22 6.50 1.70
N LEU A 77 -10.24 5.96 0.98
CA LEU A 77 -9.14 6.74 0.43
C LEU A 77 -9.66 7.85 -0.50
N GLY A 78 -10.61 7.55 -1.39
CA GLY A 78 -11.24 8.54 -2.26
C GLY A 78 -11.93 9.67 -1.49
N VAL A 79 -12.64 9.32 -0.41
CA VAL A 79 -13.27 10.31 0.49
C VAL A 79 -12.21 11.18 1.19
N ALA A 80 -11.10 10.57 1.63
CA ALA A 80 -9.99 11.30 2.25
C ALA A 80 -9.36 12.31 1.28
N TYR A 81 -9.16 11.93 0.01
CA TYR A 81 -8.68 12.85 -1.02
C TYR A 81 -9.61 14.07 -1.17
N ASP A 82 -10.92 13.83 -1.28
CA ASP A 82 -11.89 14.93 -1.45
C ASP A 82 -11.89 15.87 -0.25
N MET A 83 -11.82 15.31 0.96
CA MET A 83 -11.67 16.07 2.20
C MET A 83 -10.40 16.93 2.20
N ILE A 84 -9.24 16.36 1.87
CA ILE A 84 -7.95 17.06 1.87
C ILE A 84 -7.93 18.17 0.81
N VAL A 85 -8.39 17.89 -0.40
CA VAL A 85 -8.37 18.87 -1.51
C VAL A 85 -9.36 20.02 -1.25
N ALA A 86 -10.50 19.74 -0.61
CA ALA A 86 -11.48 20.76 -0.25
C ALA A 86 -10.98 21.74 0.84
N ALA A 87 -10.01 21.32 1.66
CA ALA A 87 -9.45 22.15 2.72
C ALA A 87 -8.56 23.29 2.17
N PRO A 88 -8.40 24.40 2.93
CA PRO A 88 -7.47 25.47 2.58
C PRO A 88 -6.04 24.92 2.42
N ALA A 89 -5.31 25.40 1.41
CA ALA A 89 -3.98 24.86 1.05
C ALA A 89 -3.00 24.77 2.23
N ARG A 90 -3.06 25.72 3.17
CA ARG A 90 -2.22 25.74 4.37
C ARG A 90 -2.50 24.62 5.38
N ASP A 91 -3.71 24.05 5.38
CA ASP A 91 -4.17 23.06 6.35
C ASP A 91 -4.08 21.63 5.80
N ARG A 92 -3.90 21.46 4.47
CA ARG A 92 -3.95 20.16 3.78
C ARG A 92 -2.91 19.17 4.26
N PHE A 93 -1.71 19.66 4.58
CA PHE A 93 -0.63 18.80 5.07
C PHE A 93 -1.01 18.15 6.40
N ASP A 94 -1.43 18.96 7.38
CA ASP A 94 -1.79 18.46 8.71
C ASP A 94 -2.99 17.51 8.63
N ILE A 95 -4.01 17.86 7.82
CA ILE A 95 -5.18 16.98 7.60
C ILE A 95 -4.75 15.64 6.98
N ALA A 96 -3.88 15.66 5.96
CA ALA A 96 -3.39 14.43 5.35
C ALA A 96 -2.57 13.60 6.34
N PHE A 97 -1.63 14.23 7.04
CA PHE A 97 -0.81 13.56 8.04
C PHE A 97 -1.67 12.91 9.13
N ASP A 98 -2.58 13.67 9.74
CA ASP A 98 -3.42 13.19 10.83
C ASP A 98 -4.41 12.10 10.40
N HIS A 99 -4.84 12.11 9.13
CA HIS A 99 -5.72 11.09 8.59
C HIS A 99 -4.99 9.76 8.33
N PHE A 100 -3.78 9.79 7.76
CA PHE A 100 -3.10 8.57 7.30
C PHE A 100 -2.06 8.01 8.30
N PHE A 101 -1.47 8.85 9.17
CA PHE A 101 -0.55 8.40 10.22
C PHE A 101 -1.11 7.35 11.19
N PRO A 102 -2.42 7.34 11.55
CA PRO A 102 -2.96 6.41 12.52
C PRO A 102 -2.69 4.93 12.25
N LEU A 103 -2.65 4.49 10.98
CA LEU A 103 -2.32 3.09 10.66
C LEU A 103 -0.84 2.79 10.99
N SER A 104 0.09 3.66 10.58
CA SER A 104 1.51 3.54 10.92
C SER A 104 1.72 3.49 12.44
N ALA A 105 1.05 4.38 13.16
CA ALA A 105 1.09 4.45 14.62
C ALA A 105 0.49 3.19 15.29
N ALA A 106 -0.62 2.66 14.78
CA ALA A 106 -1.24 1.44 15.29
C ALA A 106 -0.33 0.21 15.10
N LEU A 107 0.29 0.09 13.92
CA LEU A 107 1.25 -0.97 13.63
C LEU A 107 2.48 -0.87 14.53
N ARG A 108 3.02 0.34 14.73
CA ARG A 108 4.12 0.56 15.66
C ARG A 108 3.75 0.24 17.10
N ALA A 109 2.54 0.61 17.53
CA ALA A 109 2.05 0.28 18.87
C ALA A 109 1.90 -1.23 19.08
N LEU A 110 1.43 -1.97 18.07
CA LEU A 110 1.36 -3.43 18.11
C LEU A 110 2.76 -4.05 18.22
N GLU A 111 3.69 -3.57 17.40
CA GLU A 111 5.07 -4.01 17.33
C GLU A 111 5.83 -3.80 18.65
N THR A 112 5.55 -2.70 19.37
CA THR A 112 6.20 -2.37 20.65
C THR A 112 5.34 -2.63 21.87
N ALA A 113 4.29 -3.43 21.76
CA ALA A 113 3.37 -3.71 22.88
C ALA A 113 3.97 -4.58 24.00
N GLY A 114 5.21 -5.06 23.83
CA GLY A 114 5.89 -5.92 24.81
C GLY A 114 5.41 -7.37 24.83
N LYS A 115 4.67 -7.79 23.80
CA LYS A 115 4.18 -9.17 23.61
C LYS A 115 4.63 -9.68 22.24
N PRO A 116 5.12 -10.93 22.12
CA PRO A 116 5.48 -11.48 20.83
C PRO A 116 4.24 -11.61 19.94
N VAL A 117 4.42 -11.24 18.68
CA VAL A 117 3.36 -11.20 17.65
C VAL A 117 3.85 -11.97 16.45
N ALA A 118 3.11 -12.99 16.03
CA ALA A 118 3.36 -13.74 14.80
C ALA A 118 2.23 -13.49 13.80
N SER A 119 2.50 -13.68 12.51
CA SER A 119 1.47 -13.71 11.46
C SER A 119 1.49 -15.03 10.71
N ALA A 120 0.31 -15.63 10.56
CA ALA A 120 0.04 -16.76 9.68
C ALA A 120 -0.51 -16.25 8.34
N VAL A 121 0.30 -16.28 7.30
CA VAL A 121 0.01 -15.71 5.97
C VAL A 121 -0.36 -16.85 5.02
N ALA A 122 -1.64 -17.22 5.01
CA ALA A 122 -2.18 -18.28 4.15
C ALA A 122 -2.54 -17.81 2.72
N GLY A 123 -2.58 -16.48 2.50
CA GLY A 123 -2.98 -15.86 1.25
C GLY A 123 -2.25 -14.55 0.98
N LEU A 124 -2.68 -13.80 -0.03
CA LEU A 124 -2.05 -12.54 -0.41
C LEU A 124 -2.08 -11.52 0.74
N ALA A 125 -0.91 -10.98 1.09
CA ALA A 125 -0.73 -9.83 1.97
C ALA A 125 -0.16 -8.69 1.14
N LEU A 126 -1.02 -7.76 0.71
CA LEU A 126 -0.66 -6.66 -0.18
C LEU A 126 -0.85 -5.30 0.50
N GLY A 127 0.06 -4.38 0.21
CA GLY A 127 0.05 -3.02 0.74
C GLY A 127 -0.04 -2.99 2.27
N GLY A 128 -1.03 -2.29 2.83
CA GLY A 128 -1.31 -2.32 4.27
C GLY A 128 -1.37 -3.71 4.91
N GLY A 129 -1.83 -4.74 4.18
CA GLY A 129 -1.80 -6.13 4.66
C GLY A 129 -0.39 -6.71 4.79
N CYS A 130 0.49 -6.37 3.84
CA CYS A 130 1.93 -6.65 3.96
C CYS A 130 2.52 -5.86 5.13
N GLU A 131 2.20 -4.56 5.26
CA GLU A 131 2.71 -3.71 6.35
C GLU A 131 2.30 -4.24 7.74
N LEU A 132 1.09 -4.79 7.88
CA LEU A 132 0.67 -5.51 9.09
C LEU A 132 1.55 -6.73 9.37
N ALA A 133 1.82 -7.56 8.35
CA ALA A 133 2.71 -8.72 8.51
C ALA A 133 4.16 -8.30 8.79
N LEU A 134 4.65 -7.19 8.23
CA LEU A 134 5.98 -6.66 8.52
C LEU A 134 6.10 -6.16 9.96
N ALA A 135 5.01 -5.62 10.53
CA ALA A 135 4.96 -5.15 11.91
C ALA A 135 4.92 -6.29 12.96
N THR A 136 4.72 -7.54 12.53
CA THR A 136 4.87 -8.70 13.43
C THR A 136 6.34 -9.08 13.62
N HIS A 137 6.62 -9.78 14.70
CA HIS A 137 7.95 -10.27 15.04
C HIS A 137 8.30 -11.55 14.27
N TYR A 138 7.30 -12.34 13.88
CA TYR A 138 7.46 -13.61 13.19
C TYR A 138 6.42 -13.78 12.08
N ARG A 139 6.84 -14.38 10.96
CA ARG A 139 6.02 -14.51 9.75
C ARG A 139 6.13 -15.93 9.23
N VAL A 140 5.01 -16.63 9.22
CA VAL A 140 4.87 -17.95 8.61
C VAL A 140 4.05 -17.81 7.34
N LEU A 141 4.62 -18.22 6.22
CA LEU A 141 3.98 -18.16 4.90
C LEU A 141 3.57 -19.57 4.46
N ALA A 142 2.34 -19.73 3.99
CA ALA A 142 1.93 -20.97 3.34
C ALA A 142 2.66 -21.12 1.99
N ASP A 143 3.16 -22.31 1.68
CA ASP A 143 3.75 -22.66 0.38
C ASP A 143 2.65 -22.89 -0.65
N SER A 144 2.07 -21.79 -1.12
CA SER A 144 0.91 -21.76 -2.00
C SER A 144 1.08 -20.67 -3.05
N PRO A 145 0.65 -20.89 -4.31
CA PRO A 145 0.62 -19.83 -5.31
C PRO A 145 -0.33 -18.68 -4.96
N ARG A 146 -1.20 -18.88 -3.96
CA ARG A 146 -2.13 -17.85 -3.45
C ARG A 146 -1.52 -17.01 -2.32
N ALA A 147 -0.35 -17.39 -1.80
CA ALA A 147 0.28 -16.74 -0.66
C ALA A 147 1.54 -15.99 -1.10
N ALA A 148 1.53 -14.67 -0.93
CA ALA A 148 2.65 -13.81 -1.27
C ALA A 148 2.54 -12.50 -0.50
N LEU A 149 3.69 -11.85 -0.28
CA LEU A 149 3.79 -10.52 0.30
C LEU A 149 4.26 -9.51 -0.75
N GLY A 150 3.71 -8.30 -0.74
CA GLY A 150 4.15 -7.24 -1.65
C GLY A 150 3.56 -5.87 -1.32
N LEU A 151 4.18 -4.83 -1.88
CA LEU A 151 3.82 -3.42 -1.65
C LEU A 151 3.56 -2.71 -3.00
N PRO A 152 2.40 -2.95 -3.64
CA PRO A 152 2.11 -2.49 -5.00
C PRO A 152 1.68 -1.01 -5.10
N GLU A 153 1.79 -0.22 -4.03
CA GLU A 153 1.30 1.16 -3.94
C GLU A 153 1.82 2.07 -5.07
N SER A 154 3.08 1.88 -5.48
CA SER A 154 3.69 2.63 -6.59
C SER A 154 2.90 2.50 -7.89
N LEU A 155 2.27 1.34 -8.13
CA LEU A 155 1.48 1.06 -9.34
C LEU A 155 0.21 1.90 -9.44
N VAL A 156 -0.26 2.46 -8.32
CA VAL A 156 -1.41 3.36 -8.26
C VAL A 156 -1.03 4.77 -7.84
N GLY A 157 0.26 5.12 -7.94
CA GLY A 157 0.76 6.47 -7.66
C GLY A 157 0.89 6.80 -6.18
N LEU A 158 0.90 5.79 -5.30
CA LEU A 158 1.09 5.93 -3.87
C LEU A 158 2.44 5.40 -3.41
N LEU A 159 2.72 5.51 -2.11
CA LEU A 159 3.81 4.80 -1.45
C LEU A 159 3.28 4.01 -0.24
N PRO A 160 3.98 2.96 0.22
CA PRO A 160 3.63 2.24 1.45
C PRO A 160 3.80 3.12 2.69
N GLY A 161 2.71 3.68 3.19
CA GLY A 161 2.71 4.77 4.18
C GLY A 161 2.48 4.35 5.63
N ALA A 162 2.38 3.04 5.91
CA ALA A 162 2.22 2.50 7.27
C ALA A 162 3.50 1.82 7.80
N GLY A 163 4.65 2.33 7.37
CA GLY A 163 5.99 1.85 7.72
C GLY A 163 6.55 0.85 6.71
N GLY A 164 5.90 0.59 5.58
CA GLY A 164 6.38 -0.35 4.57
C GLY A 164 7.73 0.06 3.97
N THR A 165 7.96 1.34 3.71
CA THR A 165 9.27 1.83 3.24
C THR A 165 10.34 1.80 4.34
N GLN A 166 9.94 1.61 5.60
CA GLN A 166 10.84 1.58 6.75
C GLN A 166 11.16 0.17 7.22
N ARG A 167 10.17 -0.73 7.28
CA ARG A 167 10.34 -2.12 7.71
C ARG A 167 10.98 -2.97 6.64
N LEU A 168 10.50 -2.87 5.39
CA LEU A 168 10.94 -3.77 4.33
C LEU A 168 12.45 -3.66 4.06
N PRO A 169 13.05 -2.46 3.87
CA PRO A 169 14.49 -2.36 3.64
C PRO A 169 15.33 -2.74 4.87
N ARG A 170 14.80 -2.60 6.09
CA ARG A 170 15.47 -3.06 7.32
C ARG A 170 15.45 -4.59 7.46
N LEU A 171 14.47 -5.26 6.88
CA LEU A 171 14.35 -6.73 6.91
C LEU A 171 15.15 -7.40 5.80
N VAL A 172 14.99 -6.94 4.56
CA VAL A 172 15.53 -7.64 3.38
C VAL A 172 16.72 -6.92 2.74
N GLY A 173 17.09 -5.75 3.25
CA GLY A 173 18.06 -4.85 2.63
C GLY A 173 17.47 -3.97 1.52
N VAL A 174 18.12 -2.85 1.23
CA VAL A 174 17.66 -1.86 0.25
C VAL A 174 17.49 -2.48 -1.15
N ASP A 175 18.48 -3.21 -1.64
CA ASP A 175 18.47 -3.72 -3.02
C ASP A 175 17.32 -4.70 -3.27
N ALA A 176 17.02 -5.59 -2.30
CA ALA A 176 15.92 -6.53 -2.40
C ALA A 176 14.55 -5.87 -2.17
N ALA A 177 14.50 -4.76 -1.43
CA ALA A 177 13.27 -4.00 -1.19
C ALA A 177 12.84 -3.18 -2.42
N LEU A 178 13.79 -2.67 -3.21
CA LEU A 178 13.49 -1.74 -4.31
C LEU A 178 12.52 -2.32 -5.37
N PRO A 179 12.66 -3.56 -5.87
CA PRO A 179 11.68 -4.12 -6.82
C PRO A 179 10.28 -4.26 -6.20
N ILE A 180 10.19 -4.59 -4.92
CA ILE A 180 8.91 -4.72 -4.21
C ILE A 180 8.24 -3.35 -4.10
N LEU A 181 9.00 -2.32 -3.70
CA LEU A 181 8.48 -0.96 -3.47
C LEU A 181 8.19 -0.21 -4.77
N LEU A 182 9.09 -0.26 -5.75
CA LEU A 182 9.00 0.57 -6.96
C LEU A 182 8.17 -0.09 -8.07
N GLU A 183 8.25 -1.41 -8.19
CA GLU A 183 7.65 -2.19 -9.29
C GLU A 183 6.46 -3.04 -8.82
N GLY A 184 6.15 -3.04 -7.52
CA GLY A 184 5.06 -3.85 -6.96
C GLY A 184 5.33 -5.35 -7.03
N ALA A 185 6.61 -5.76 -7.07
CA ALA A 185 7.00 -7.16 -7.07
C ALA A 185 6.47 -7.86 -5.81
N ARG A 186 6.16 -9.15 -5.95
CA ARG A 186 5.67 -9.99 -4.85
C ARG A 186 6.69 -11.08 -4.58
N LEU A 187 6.96 -11.35 -3.31
CA LEU A 187 7.76 -12.49 -2.88
C LEU A 187 6.87 -13.56 -2.26
N ALA A 188 7.15 -14.81 -2.61
CA ALA A 188 6.41 -15.99 -2.17
C ALA A 188 7.36 -17.16 -1.91
N GLY A 189 6.87 -18.20 -1.22
CA GLY A 189 7.57 -19.45 -0.97
C GLY A 189 9.02 -19.26 -0.51
N GLN A 190 9.91 -20.10 -1.03
CA GLN A 190 11.33 -20.10 -0.64
C GLN A 190 12.07 -18.80 -0.99
N ALA A 191 11.62 -18.04 -2.00
CA ALA A 191 12.22 -16.75 -2.32
C ALA A 191 11.95 -15.71 -1.22
N ALA A 192 10.76 -15.73 -0.62
CA ALA A 192 10.45 -14.87 0.52
C ALA A 192 11.29 -15.24 1.75
N LEU A 193 11.52 -16.53 1.99
CA LEU A 193 12.35 -17.02 3.09
C LEU A 193 13.82 -16.62 2.89
N ALA A 194 14.37 -16.87 1.70
CA ALA A 194 15.75 -16.55 1.36
C ALA A 194 16.06 -15.05 1.46
N ALA A 195 15.08 -14.20 1.13
CA ALA A 195 15.21 -12.74 1.27
C ALA A 195 15.12 -12.25 2.73
N GLY A 196 14.75 -13.10 3.69
CA GLY A 196 14.46 -12.70 5.07
C GLY A 196 13.12 -11.97 5.25
N LEU A 197 12.25 -12.01 4.23
CA LEU A 197 10.93 -11.40 4.29
C LEU A 197 10.00 -12.17 5.22
N VAL A 198 10.12 -13.50 5.23
CA VAL A 198 9.39 -14.40 6.14
C VAL A 198 10.38 -15.27 6.89
N HIS A 199 9.95 -15.84 8.01
CA HIS A 199 10.81 -16.64 8.89
C HIS A 199 10.61 -18.14 8.69
N ALA A 200 9.43 -18.55 8.21
CA ALA A 200 9.14 -19.92 7.86
C ALA A 200 8.21 -20.00 6.65
N VAL A 201 8.38 -21.07 5.88
CA VAL A 201 7.48 -21.46 4.80
C VAL A 201 7.04 -22.89 5.10
N VAL A 202 5.73 -23.13 5.12
CA VAL A 202 5.14 -24.41 5.53
C VAL A 202 4.06 -24.85 4.54
N PRO A 203 3.70 -26.14 4.48
CA PRO A 203 2.56 -26.59 3.68
C PRO A 203 1.27 -25.81 4.00
N PRO A 204 0.38 -25.57 3.02
CA PRO A 204 -0.87 -24.86 3.27
C PRO A 204 -1.72 -25.54 4.36
N GLY A 205 -2.17 -24.75 5.34
CA GLY A 205 -2.93 -25.21 6.49
C GLY A 205 -2.07 -25.45 7.75
N GLU A 206 -0.74 -25.41 7.63
CA GLU A 206 0.18 -25.56 8.77
C GLU A 206 0.66 -24.21 9.35
N GLU A 207 0.35 -23.09 8.69
CA GLU A 207 0.86 -21.76 9.07
C GLU A 207 0.43 -21.30 10.47
N VAL A 208 -0.77 -21.67 10.91
CA VAL A 208 -1.28 -21.34 12.25
C VAL A 208 -0.50 -22.11 13.30
N ALA A 209 -0.41 -23.44 13.15
CA ALA A 209 0.28 -24.30 14.12
C ALA A 209 1.77 -23.95 14.24
N ALA A 210 2.44 -23.65 13.12
CA ALA A 210 3.84 -23.23 13.11
C ALA A 210 4.05 -21.86 13.79
N ALA A 211 3.12 -20.93 13.62
CA ALA A 211 3.18 -19.63 14.28
C ALA A 211 2.90 -19.74 15.80
N GLU A 212 1.93 -20.56 16.20
CA GLU A 212 1.69 -20.89 17.62
C GLU A 212 2.92 -21.54 18.27
N ALA A 213 3.54 -22.51 17.60
CA ALA A 213 4.75 -23.15 18.10
C ALA A 213 5.89 -22.15 18.36
N TRP A 214 6.06 -21.15 17.48
CA TRP A 214 7.01 -20.07 17.71
C TRP A 214 6.63 -19.20 18.91
N LEU A 215 5.35 -18.82 19.05
CA LEU A 215 4.88 -18.04 20.20
C LEU A 215 5.09 -18.78 21.54
N LEU A 216 4.80 -20.09 21.57
CA LEU A 216 4.96 -20.93 22.76
C LEU A 216 6.42 -21.20 23.14
N SER A 217 7.36 -20.92 22.24
CA SER A 217 8.80 -20.97 22.54
C SER A 217 9.28 -19.80 23.41
N ALA A 218 8.37 -18.90 23.81
CA ALA A 218 8.62 -17.68 24.58
C ALA A 218 9.71 -16.77 23.97
N PRO A 219 9.53 -16.35 22.70
CA PRO A 219 10.52 -15.55 22.00
C PRO A 219 10.60 -14.13 22.58
N VAL A 220 11.73 -13.47 22.32
CA VAL A 220 11.89 -12.05 22.66
C VAL A 220 10.97 -11.20 21.78
N SER A 221 10.16 -10.36 22.41
CA SER A 221 9.28 -9.39 21.75
C SER A 221 10.04 -8.13 21.36
N ALA A 222 10.95 -8.23 20.38
CA ALA A 222 11.66 -7.07 19.85
C ALA A 222 12.04 -7.27 18.38
N GLN A 223 11.73 -6.28 17.55
CA GLN A 223 12.22 -6.23 16.17
C GLN A 223 13.74 -6.01 16.15
N PRO A 224 14.44 -6.37 15.05
CA PRO A 224 15.86 -6.11 14.93
C PRO A 224 16.26 -4.66 15.20
N TRP A 225 15.47 -3.69 14.73
CA TRP A 225 15.74 -2.25 14.89
C TRP A 225 15.44 -1.67 16.27
N ASP A 226 14.83 -2.44 17.16
CA ASP A 226 14.54 -2.05 18.53
C ASP A 226 15.55 -2.62 19.54
N LYS A 227 16.57 -3.34 19.05
CA LYS A 227 17.65 -3.88 19.87
C LYS A 227 18.81 -2.89 19.97
N ASP A 228 19.47 -2.86 21.13
CA ASP A 228 20.57 -1.93 21.42
C ASP A 228 21.78 -2.07 20.48
N ASP A 229 21.96 -3.25 19.87
CA ASP A 229 23.02 -3.56 18.92
C ASP A 229 22.70 -3.19 17.47
N TRP A 230 21.46 -2.76 17.19
CA TRP A 230 21.07 -2.31 15.85
C TRP A 230 21.81 -1.06 15.43
N ARG A 231 22.23 -1.02 14.17
CA ARG A 231 22.87 0.15 13.56
C ARG A 231 22.17 0.47 12.24
N ASN A 232 21.56 1.65 12.18
CA ASN A 232 21.01 2.17 10.94
C ASN A 232 22.13 2.46 9.93
N PRO A 233 21.85 2.29 8.62
CA PRO A 233 22.80 2.69 7.60
C PRO A 233 23.02 4.21 7.64
N GLY A 234 24.27 4.64 7.44
CA GLY A 234 24.59 6.06 7.33
C GLY A 234 24.03 6.67 6.04
N PRO A 235 23.74 7.99 6.01
CA PRO A 235 23.16 8.65 4.83
C PRO A 235 23.91 8.37 3.52
N ALA A 236 25.24 8.46 3.53
CA ALA A 236 26.06 8.22 2.34
C ALA A 236 25.89 6.79 1.77
N ALA A 237 25.80 5.78 2.64
CA ALA A 237 25.60 4.40 2.21
C ALA A 237 24.20 4.16 1.63
N VAL A 238 23.21 4.93 2.09
CA VAL A 238 21.86 4.91 1.52
C VAL A 238 21.87 5.59 0.15
N SER A 239 22.38 6.82 0.04
CA SER A 239 22.46 7.59 -1.21
C SER A 239 23.19 6.84 -2.31
N GLU A 240 24.34 6.21 -2.00
CA GLU A 240 25.12 5.41 -2.97
C GLU A 240 24.27 4.32 -3.64
N ARG A 241 23.34 3.69 -2.90
CA ARG A 241 22.47 2.64 -3.42
C ARG A 241 21.29 3.19 -4.23
N ILE A 242 20.71 4.32 -3.80
CA ILE A 242 19.46 4.83 -4.39
C ILE A 242 19.68 5.85 -5.50
N ASP A 243 20.79 6.56 -5.56
CA ASP A 243 21.04 7.62 -6.55
C ASP A 243 21.02 7.10 -8.01
N PRO A 244 21.64 5.95 -8.34
CA PRO A 244 21.54 5.38 -9.69
C PRO A 244 20.09 4.99 -10.03
N VAL A 245 19.33 4.52 -9.04
CA VAL A 245 17.94 4.11 -9.20
C VAL A 245 17.05 5.33 -9.40
N ARG A 246 17.27 6.40 -8.63
CA ARG A 246 16.62 7.71 -8.76
C ARG A 246 16.83 8.28 -10.17
N ALA A 247 18.06 8.29 -10.66
CA ALA A 247 18.38 8.76 -12.01
C ALA A 247 17.66 7.92 -13.09
N LYS A 248 17.67 6.59 -12.94
CA LYS A 248 16.94 5.67 -13.84
C LYS A 248 15.43 5.92 -13.82
N MET A 249 14.84 6.15 -12.65
CA MET A 249 13.41 6.46 -12.52
C MET A 249 13.08 7.80 -13.18
N MET A 250 13.89 8.84 -13.00
CA MET A 250 13.67 10.13 -13.68
C MET A 250 13.82 10.05 -15.19
N ALA A 251 14.81 9.30 -15.69
CA ALA A 251 14.93 9.06 -17.12
C ALA A 251 13.71 8.29 -17.68
N LYS A 252 13.17 7.31 -16.93
CA LYS A 252 12.04 6.49 -17.35
C LYS A 252 10.71 7.25 -17.30
N THR A 253 10.46 8.03 -16.25
CA THR A 253 9.14 8.60 -15.97
C THR A 253 9.01 10.07 -16.34
N GLY A 254 10.12 10.76 -16.62
CA GLY A 254 10.14 12.19 -16.91
C GLY A 254 9.65 13.08 -15.76
N GLY A 255 9.56 12.54 -14.54
CA GLY A 255 8.99 13.21 -13.37
C GLY A 255 7.46 13.21 -13.30
N PHE A 256 6.77 12.56 -14.24
CA PHE A 256 5.29 12.48 -14.26
C PHE A 256 4.72 11.39 -13.35
N TYR A 257 5.57 10.53 -12.79
CA TYR A 257 5.20 9.52 -11.79
C TYR A 257 5.94 9.85 -10.49
N PRO A 258 5.30 10.58 -9.56
CA PRO A 258 5.98 11.07 -8.35
C PRO A 258 6.21 9.98 -7.30
N ALA A 259 5.40 8.92 -7.28
CA ALA A 259 5.48 7.86 -6.27
C ALA A 259 6.85 7.15 -6.18
N PRO A 260 7.48 6.70 -7.28
CA PRO A 260 8.82 6.12 -7.22
C PRO A 260 9.86 7.03 -6.54
N ILE A 261 9.78 8.35 -6.77
CA ILE A 261 10.69 9.31 -6.14
C ILE A 261 10.37 9.50 -4.67
N ALA A 262 9.10 9.63 -4.33
CA ALA A 262 8.66 9.73 -2.94
C ALA A 262 9.09 8.49 -2.13
N ILE A 263 9.02 7.28 -2.71
CA ILE A 263 9.54 6.06 -2.09
C ILE A 263 11.05 6.14 -1.82
N LEU A 264 11.82 6.60 -2.82
CA LEU A 264 13.27 6.76 -2.66
C LEU A 264 13.59 7.83 -1.61
N ASP A 265 12.81 8.91 -1.52
CA ASP A 265 12.92 9.92 -0.46
C ASP A 265 12.63 9.30 0.91
N CYS A 266 11.62 8.43 1.03
CA CYS A 266 11.34 7.74 2.30
C CYS A 266 12.51 6.86 2.75
N ILE A 267 13.20 6.21 1.80
CA ILE A 267 14.40 5.42 2.08
C ILE A 267 15.56 6.33 2.49
N GLU A 268 15.82 7.39 1.71
CA GLU A 268 16.90 8.34 1.91
C GLU A 268 16.85 9.02 3.28
N TYR A 269 15.68 9.59 3.60
CA TYR A 269 15.49 10.33 4.83
C TYR A 269 15.15 9.41 6.00
N GLY A 270 14.46 8.30 5.78
CA GLY A 270 13.98 7.42 6.85
C GLY A 270 15.01 6.43 7.39
N LEU A 271 15.79 5.76 6.52
CA LEU A 271 16.70 4.70 6.98
C LEU A 271 17.79 5.17 7.95
N PRO A 272 18.39 6.38 7.80
CA PRO A 272 19.37 6.87 8.77
C PRO A 272 18.80 7.21 10.15
N GLN A 273 17.49 7.37 10.29
CA GLN A 273 16.82 7.77 11.53
C GLN A 273 16.45 6.57 12.42
N CYS A 274 16.18 6.85 13.70
CA CYS A 274 15.46 5.89 14.55
C CYS A 274 14.10 5.56 13.94
N PHE A 275 13.56 4.38 14.24
CA PHE A 275 12.36 3.87 13.56
C PHE A 275 11.16 4.84 13.68
N ASP A 276 10.93 5.40 14.87
CA ASP A 276 9.82 6.34 15.11
C ASP A 276 9.97 7.65 14.33
N GLY A 277 11.20 8.15 14.15
CA GLY A 277 11.47 9.30 13.28
C GLY A 277 11.25 8.95 11.81
N ALA A 278 11.69 7.75 11.42
CA ALA A 278 11.60 7.26 10.06
C ALA A 278 10.16 7.13 9.56
N ILE A 279 9.24 6.57 10.37
CA ILE A 279 7.82 6.47 9.99
C ILE A 279 7.11 7.84 9.96
N ARG A 280 7.60 8.83 10.72
CA ARG A 280 7.09 10.21 10.63
C ARG A 280 7.56 10.90 9.36
N SER A 281 8.82 10.69 8.95
CA SER A 281 9.31 11.18 7.66
C SER A 281 8.60 10.53 6.49
N GLU A 282 8.37 9.21 6.54
CA GLU A 282 7.57 8.49 5.54
C GLU A 282 6.18 9.12 5.40
N MET A 283 5.50 9.36 6.53
CA MET A 283 4.17 9.97 6.50
C MET A 283 4.19 11.43 6.05
N ALA A 284 5.21 12.22 6.39
CA ALA A 284 5.35 13.58 5.87
C ALA A 284 5.49 13.59 4.34
N ILE A 285 6.27 12.66 3.79
CA ILE A 285 6.43 12.48 2.34
C ILE A 285 5.12 12.01 1.72
N PHE A 286 4.42 11.06 2.34
CA PHE A 286 3.09 10.62 1.92
C PHE A 286 2.08 11.78 1.89
N ALA A 287 2.04 12.59 2.96
CA ALA A 287 1.16 13.74 3.08
C ALA A 287 1.41 14.79 1.99
N HIS A 288 2.63 14.94 1.50
CA HIS A 288 2.91 15.75 0.31
C HIS A 288 2.49 15.06 -0.99
N LEU A 289 2.77 13.76 -1.14
CA LEU A 289 2.43 12.99 -2.34
C LEU A 289 0.91 12.99 -2.58
N ILE A 290 0.12 12.70 -1.56
CA ILE A 290 -1.34 12.54 -1.64
C ILE A 290 -2.06 13.85 -2.03
N GLN A 291 -1.43 15.01 -1.85
CA GLN A 291 -2.00 16.29 -2.27
C GLN A 291 -1.85 16.54 -3.77
N ARG A 292 -1.00 15.77 -4.44
CA ARG A 292 -0.78 15.91 -5.87
C ARG A 292 -1.95 15.32 -6.67
N PRO A 293 -2.18 15.79 -7.91
CA PRO A 293 -3.22 15.23 -8.75
C PRO A 293 -2.87 13.81 -9.24
N GLU A 294 -1.60 13.50 -9.52
CA GLU A 294 -1.21 12.24 -10.18
C GLU A 294 -1.68 10.98 -9.43
N PRO A 295 -1.49 10.87 -8.09
CA PRO A 295 -1.99 9.71 -7.33
C PRO A 295 -3.50 9.48 -7.47
N ARG A 296 -4.32 10.54 -7.36
CA ARG A 296 -5.77 10.45 -7.54
C ARG A 296 -6.13 9.93 -8.93
N ASN A 297 -5.50 10.46 -9.97
CA ASN A 297 -5.80 10.08 -11.34
C ASN A 297 -5.35 8.64 -11.63
N MET A 298 -4.20 8.22 -11.08
CA MET A 298 -3.73 6.84 -11.20
C MET A 298 -4.67 5.85 -10.50
N ILE A 299 -5.17 6.15 -9.29
CA ILE A 299 -6.17 5.30 -8.61
C ILE A 299 -7.47 5.22 -9.43
N GLN A 300 -7.94 6.37 -9.90
CA GLN A 300 -9.19 6.46 -10.66
C GLN A 300 -9.12 5.66 -11.96
N THR A 301 -8.04 5.79 -12.72
CA THR A 301 -7.88 5.12 -14.02
C THR A 301 -7.36 3.69 -13.86
N LEU A 302 -6.20 3.50 -13.23
CA LEU A 302 -5.46 2.23 -13.23
C LEU A 302 -6.02 1.17 -12.28
N PHE A 303 -6.90 1.56 -11.35
CA PHE A 303 -7.50 0.63 -10.41
C PHE A 303 -9.04 0.60 -10.48
N LEU A 304 -9.71 1.72 -10.21
CA LEU A 304 -11.18 1.75 -10.17
C LEU A 304 -11.77 1.58 -11.58
N GLY A 305 -11.28 2.38 -12.53
CA GLY A 305 -11.64 2.27 -13.94
C GLY A 305 -11.32 0.90 -14.52
N LYS A 306 -10.15 0.33 -14.19
CA LYS A 306 -9.80 -1.06 -14.52
C LYS A 306 -10.82 -2.07 -14.03
N THR A 307 -11.13 -2.00 -12.75
CA THR A 307 -12.03 -2.96 -12.10
C THR A 307 -13.42 -2.90 -12.71
N ASP A 308 -13.91 -1.69 -12.96
CA ASP A 308 -15.19 -1.47 -13.61
C ASP A 308 -15.13 -2.00 -15.06
N TYR A 309 -14.11 -1.65 -15.84
CA TYR A 309 -13.94 -2.10 -17.23
C TYR A 309 -13.92 -3.63 -17.33
N ASP A 310 -13.08 -4.30 -16.54
CA ASP A 310 -12.98 -5.77 -16.52
C ASP A 310 -14.33 -6.41 -16.16
N ARG A 311 -15.10 -5.78 -15.26
CA ARG A 311 -16.46 -6.23 -14.91
C ARG A 311 -17.42 -6.08 -16.09
N HIS A 312 -17.38 -4.97 -16.83
CA HIS A 312 -18.22 -4.77 -18.02
C HIS A 312 -17.81 -5.70 -19.17
N VAL A 313 -16.52 -5.95 -19.38
CA VAL A 313 -16.03 -6.94 -20.35
C VAL A 313 -16.57 -8.33 -20.02
N ARG A 314 -16.42 -8.79 -18.77
CA ARG A 314 -16.92 -10.12 -18.34
C ARG A 314 -18.44 -10.28 -18.49
N LYS A 315 -19.19 -9.17 -18.43
CA LYS A 315 -20.65 -9.15 -18.57
C LYS A 315 -21.09 -8.87 -20.01
N GLU A 316 -20.16 -8.71 -20.95
CA GLU A 316 -20.43 -8.29 -22.33
C GLU A 316 -21.28 -7.01 -22.40
N SER A 317 -21.07 -6.11 -21.45
CA SER A 317 -21.89 -4.92 -21.21
C SER A 317 -21.06 -3.64 -21.30
N LEU A 318 -20.03 -3.63 -22.14
CA LEU A 318 -19.25 -2.41 -22.40
C LEU A 318 -20.13 -1.39 -23.14
N PRO A 319 -20.16 -0.13 -22.67
CA PRO A 319 -20.85 0.94 -23.41
C PRO A 319 -20.23 1.16 -24.80
N ALA A 320 -21.06 1.51 -25.78
CA ALA A 320 -20.63 1.73 -27.17
C ALA A 320 -19.56 2.84 -27.29
N PHE A 321 -19.67 3.91 -26.49
CA PHE A 321 -18.73 5.04 -26.53
C PHE A 321 -17.28 4.61 -26.27
N VAL A 322 -17.03 3.53 -25.53
CA VAL A 322 -15.66 3.06 -25.23
C VAL A 322 -14.92 2.71 -26.53
N GLY A 323 -15.60 2.02 -27.45
CA GLY A 323 -15.03 1.67 -28.76
C GLY A 323 -14.80 2.89 -29.64
N GLU A 324 -15.69 3.87 -29.55
CA GLU A 324 -15.52 5.15 -30.21
C GLU A 324 -14.24 5.84 -29.67
N VAL A 325 -14.02 5.91 -28.34
CA VAL A 325 -12.90 6.67 -27.73
C VAL A 325 -11.60 6.09 -28.22
N ILE A 326 -11.50 4.76 -28.17
CA ILE A 326 -10.33 4.03 -28.64
C ILE A 326 -10.09 4.34 -30.12
N ALA A 327 -11.13 4.33 -30.96
CA ALA A 327 -10.99 4.62 -32.38
C ALA A 327 -10.49 6.05 -32.66
N ALA A 328 -10.92 7.03 -31.86
CA ALA A 328 -10.50 8.41 -31.99
C ALA A 328 -9.05 8.64 -31.55
N LEU A 329 -8.60 7.95 -30.50
CA LEU A 329 -7.26 8.12 -29.93
C LEU A 329 -6.20 7.20 -30.55
N ARG A 330 -6.58 6.05 -31.09
CA ARG A 330 -5.65 5.07 -31.69
C ARG A 330 -4.74 5.66 -32.78
N PRO A 331 -5.19 6.55 -33.69
CA PRO A 331 -4.32 7.20 -34.66
C PRO A 331 -3.25 8.12 -34.05
N LEU A 332 -3.45 8.54 -32.79
CA LEU A 332 -2.56 9.43 -32.04
C LEU A 332 -1.56 8.66 -31.16
N ALA A 333 -1.78 7.35 -30.96
CA ALA A 333 -0.97 6.50 -30.10
C ALA A 333 0.52 6.49 -30.52
N GLY A 334 1.42 6.46 -29.53
CA GLY A 334 2.87 6.43 -29.74
C GLY A 334 3.49 7.76 -30.17
N ARG A 335 2.69 8.80 -30.42
CA ARG A 335 3.15 10.15 -30.78
C ARG A 335 2.96 11.19 -29.67
N TRP A 336 2.78 10.72 -28.44
CA TRP A 336 2.45 11.55 -27.27
C TRP A 336 3.52 12.58 -26.88
N SER A 337 4.76 12.41 -27.36
CA SER A 337 5.83 13.40 -27.19
C SER A 337 5.59 14.68 -28.00
N ASP A 338 4.77 14.63 -29.05
CA ASP A 338 4.40 15.78 -29.87
C ASP A 338 3.33 16.64 -29.17
N PRO A 339 3.61 17.91 -28.85
CA PRO A 339 2.63 18.81 -28.24
C PRO A 339 1.36 19.01 -29.08
N ALA A 340 1.44 18.97 -30.41
CA ALA A 340 0.28 19.14 -31.28
C ALA A 340 -0.65 17.92 -31.20
N VAL A 341 -0.08 16.71 -31.20
CA VAL A 341 -0.84 15.46 -31.01
C VAL A 341 -1.53 15.44 -29.64
N ARG A 342 -0.89 15.96 -28.60
CA ARG A 342 -1.51 16.09 -27.27
C ARG A 342 -2.67 17.10 -27.28
N ALA A 343 -2.56 18.20 -28.02
CA ALA A 343 -3.64 19.16 -28.18
C ALA A 343 -4.84 18.56 -28.93
N ASP A 344 -4.58 17.86 -30.04
CA ASP A 344 -5.61 17.18 -30.84
C ASP A 344 -6.32 16.08 -30.02
N ALA A 345 -5.55 15.31 -29.25
CA ALA A 345 -6.10 14.31 -28.33
C ALA A 345 -6.95 14.96 -27.24
N SER A 346 -6.49 16.08 -26.66
CA SER A 346 -7.23 16.81 -25.64
C SER A 346 -8.53 17.42 -26.18
N GLU A 347 -8.53 17.92 -27.42
CA GLU A 347 -9.74 18.43 -28.07
C GLU A 347 -10.71 17.28 -28.41
N ALA A 348 -10.18 16.16 -28.90
CA ALA A 348 -10.96 14.95 -29.12
C ALA A 348 -11.63 14.50 -27.83
N VAL A 349 -10.88 14.33 -26.73
CA VAL A 349 -11.42 13.95 -25.42
C VAL A 349 -12.39 14.98 -24.86
N GLY A 350 -12.09 16.29 -24.96
CA GLY A 350 -12.93 17.36 -24.41
C GLY A 350 -14.33 17.45 -25.04
N ARG A 351 -14.48 17.06 -26.31
CA ARG A 351 -15.82 16.93 -26.95
C ARG A 351 -16.65 15.79 -26.35
N TRP A 352 -15.99 14.79 -25.78
CA TRP A 352 -16.61 13.54 -25.32
C TRP A 352 -16.94 13.62 -23.83
N GLU A 353 -16.04 14.21 -23.04
CA GLU A 353 -16.24 14.48 -21.61
C GLU A 353 -17.55 15.23 -21.33
N GLN A 354 -17.97 16.12 -22.23
CA GLN A 354 -19.23 16.87 -22.10
C GLN A 354 -20.49 15.99 -22.21
N SER A 355 -20.35 14.75 -22.69
CA SER A 355 -21.47 13.83 -22.92
C SER A 355 -21.54 12.65 -21.95
N LEU A 356 -20.52 12.43 -21.10
CA LEU A 356 -20.39 11.24 -20.27
C LEU A 356 -20.69 11.51 -18.79
N ALA A 357 -21.34 10.55 -18.13
CA ALA A 357 -21.40 10.50 -16.67
C ALA A 357 -20.03 10.12 -16.08
N ALA A 358 -19.80 10.45 -14.80
CA ALA A 358 -18.52 10.17 -14.13
C ALA A 358 -18.12 8.67 -14.11
N GLU A 359 -19.08 7.75 -14.09
CA GLU A 359 -18.82 6.31 -14.19
C GLU A 359 -18.34 5.90 -15.60
N GLU A 360 -18.88 6.54 -16.63
CA GLU A 360 -18.53 6.32 -18.02
C GLU A 360 -17.14 6.87 -18.34
N GLN A 361 -16.78 8.01 -17.75
CA GLN A 361 -15.45 8.61 -17.90
C GLN A 361 -14.33 7.68 -17.40
N ARG A 362 -14.49 7.07 -16.22
CA ARG A 362 -13.50 6.13 -15.67
C ARG A 362 -13.29 4.90 -16.55
N LEU A 363 -14.36 4.38 -17.16
CA LEU A 363 -14.31 3.26 -18.09
C LEU A 363 -13.56 3.61 -19.37
N ALA A 364 -13.83 4.80 -19.94
CA ALA A 364 -13.12 5.32 -21.10
C ALA A 364 -11.62 5.47 -20.83
N ASP A 365 -11.25 6.17 -19.76
CA ASP A 365 -9.85 6.48 -19.44
C ASP A 365 -9.01 5.20 -19.32
N TYR A 366 -9.55 4.17 -18.65
CA TYR A 366 -8.84 2.91 -18.48
C TYR A 366 -8.70 2.13 -19.79
N ALA A 367 -9.76 2.04 -20.59
CA ALA A 367 -9.74 1.32 -21.86
C ALA A 367 -8.70 1.90 -22.83
N VAL A 368 -8.52 3.22 -22.82
CA VAL A 368 -7.47 3.91 -23.59
C VAL A 368 -6.08 3.49 -23.15
N VAL A 369 -5.84 3.43 -21.83
CA VAL A 369 -4.54 3.01 -21.28
C VAL A 369 -4.20 1.56 -21.66
N SER A 370 -5.19 0.65 -21.63
CA SER A 370 -4.96 -0.77 -21.95
C SER A 370 -4.73 -1.05 -23.44
N GLU A 371 -5.42 -0.32 -24.32
CA GLU A 371 -5.43 -0.63 -25.77
C GLU A 371 -4.34 0.09 -26.57
N LEU A 372 -3.84 1.21 -26.07
CA LEU A 372 -2.88 2.05 -26.81
C LEU A 372 -1.44 1.97 -26.29
N ASP A 373 -1.19 1.11 -25.29
CA ASP A 373 0.00 1.05 -24.44
C ASP A 373 0.27 2.39 -23.72
N TYR A 374 0.77 2.30 -22.47
CA TYR A 374 1.02 3.41 -21.53
C TYR A 374 1.16 4.78 -22.22
N PRO A 375 0.07 5.56 -22.34
CA PRO A 375 0.23 6.97 -22.62
C PRO A 375 0.95 7.50 -21.38
N ALA A 376 2.13 8.09 -21.56
CA ALA A 376 2.72 8.91 -20.52
C ALA A 376 1.64 9.91 -20.12
N TYR A 377 0.98 9.61 -18.99
CA TYR A 377 -0.16 10.31 -18.40
C TYR A 377 -0.57 11.51 -19.24
N LEU A 378 -1.39 11.26 -20.27
CA LEU A 378 -1.98 12.35 -21.04
C LEU A 378 -2.78 13.11 -20.03
N GLY A 379 -2.29 14.30 -19.71
CA GLY A 379 -2.81 15.11 -18.63
C GLY A 379 -4.32 15.05 -18.60
N GLY A 380 -4.86 14.43 -17.55
CA GLY A 380 -6.19 14.80 -17.08
C GLY A 380 -6.24 16.32 -16.89
N PRO A 381 -7.42 16.90 -16.65
CA PRO A 381 -7.74 18.35 -16.74
C PRO A 381 -6.89 19.32 -15.89
N PHE A 382 -5.79 18.85 -15.28
CA PHE A 382 -4.80 19.58 -14.51
C PHE A 382 -3.36 19.52 -15.05
N ALA A 383 -3.12 19.15 -16.32
CA ALA A 383 -1.87 19.52 -17.01
C ALA A 383 -1.84 21.04 -17.24
N SER A 384 -1.57 21.75 -16.13
CA SER A 384 -1.36 23.18 -15.94
C SER A 384 -1.85 24.11 -17.06
N ARG A 385 -2.78 24.98 -16.67
CA ARG A 385 -2.74 26.40 -17.01
C ARG A 385 -1.31 26.93 -16.80
N ARG A 386 -0.44 26.81 -17.80
CA ARG A 386 0.77 27.61 -17.96
C ARG A 386 0.68 28.33 -19.29
N ALA A 387 -0.21 29.32 -19.31
CA ALA A 387 -0.17 30.46 -20.22
C ALA A 387 -1.08 31.55 -19.65
N ALA A 388 -0.68 32.11 -18.51
CA ALA A 388 -1.17 33.40 -18.01
C ALA A 388 0.02 34.15 -17.41
N SER A 389 0.96 34.53 -18.28
CA SER A 389 1.91 35.64 -18.12
C SER A 389 2.92 35.60 -19.26
N THR A 390 2.58 36.25 -20.37
CA THR A 390 3.44 37.21 -21.08
C THR A 390 2.55 38.07 -21.96
#